data_AF-A0A2V3W7N7-F1
#
_entry.id   AF-A0A2V3W7N7-F1
#
_cell.length_a   1.000
_cell.length_b   1.000
_cell.length_c   1.000
_cell.angle_alpha   90.00
_cell.angle_beta   90.00
_cell.angle_gamma   90.00
#
_symmetry.space_group_name_H-M   'P 1'
#
loop_
_entity.id
_entity.type
_entity.pdbx_description
1 polymer ?
#
loop_
_entity_poly.entity_id
_entity_poly.type
_entity_poly.pdbx_seq_one_letter_code
_entity_poly.pdbx_strand_id
1 'polypeptide(L)' 'DLDEWMEYYNSERTHQGKMCCGRTPLETLLDGKSIWAEKNLAQI' A
#
# COMPACT_ATOMS: atom_id res chain seq x y z
N ASP A 1 6.14 19.32 -10.18
CA ASP A 1 5.15 19.69 -9.15
C ASP A 1 5.24 18.64 -8.03
N LEU A 2 5.11 19.02 -6.76
CA LEU A 2 5.21 18.05 -5.65
C LEU A 2 3.99 17.14 -5.62
N ASP A 3 2.81 17.70 -5.90
CA ASP A 3 1.57 16.95 -5.83
C ASP A 3 1.49 15.89 -6.94
N GLU A 4 1.87 16.26 -8.16
CA GLU A 4 1.99 15.33 -9.30
C GLU A 4 2.99 14.20 -9.02
N TRP A 5 4.14 14.52 -8.41
CA TRP A 5 5.12 13.50 -8.05
C TRP A 5 4.60 12.54 -6.98
N MET A 6 3.86 13.07 -5.99
CA MET A 6 3.25 12.26 -4.94
C MET A 6 2.15 11.33 -5.50
N GLU A 7 1.34 11.81 -6.43
CA GLU A 7 0.32 11.01 -7.12
C GLU A 7 0.98 9.85 -7.90
N TYR A 8 1.95 10.17 -8.75
CA TYR A 8 2.70 9.17 -9.52
C TYR A 8 3.38 8.13 -8.60
N TYR A 9 4.06 8.56 -7.54
CA TYR A 9 4.77 7.66 -6.64
C TYR A 9 3.82 6.68 -5.95
N ASN A 10 2.67 7.17 -5.47
CA ASN A 10 1.72 6.36 -4.71
C ASN A 10 0.86 5.44 -5.57
N SER A 11 0.54 5.85 -6.80
CA SER A 11 -0.49 5.20 -7.64
C SER A 11 0.04 4.52 -8.90
N GLU A 12 1.19 4.92 -9.44
CA GLU A 12 1.70 4.39 -10.72
C GLU A 12 3.01 3.64 -10.55
N ARG A 13 3.87 4.09 -9.62
CA ARG A 13 5.19 3.49 -9.43
C ARG A 13 5.08 2.11 -8.78
N THR A 14 5.20 1.06 -9.58
CA THR A 14 5.36 -0.31 -9.08
C THR A 14 6.74 -0.48 -8.45
N HIS A 15 6.78 -1.02 -7.24
CA HIS A 15 8.04 -1.23 -6.53
C HIS A 15 8.43 -2.72 -6.59
N GLN A 16 9.60 -3.01 -7.18
CA GLN A 16 10.19 -4.37 -7.21
C GLN A 16 10.80 -4.80 -5.85
N GLY A 17 10.56 -4.04 -4.78
CA GLY A 17 10.98 -4.41 -3.43
C GLY A 17 10.19 -5.61 -2.91
N LYS A 18 10.82 -6.44 -2.08
CA LYS A 18 10.22 -7.64 -1.47
C LYS A 18 8.86 -7.40 -0.79
N MET A 19 8.60 -6.18 -0.34
CA MET A 19 7.39 -5.80 0.39
C MET A 19 6.21 -5.46 -0.53
N CYS A 20 6.48 -4.81 -1.66
CA CYS A 20 5.42 -4.35 -2.54
C CYS A 20 5.07 -5.42 -3.59
N CYS A 21 5.97 -6.37 -3.88
CA CYS A 21 5.71 -7.50 -4.77
C CYS A 21 5.23 -7.06 -6.17
N GLY A 22 5.76 -5.95 -6.70
CA GLY A 22 5.33 -5.38 -7.97
C GLY A 22 4.06 -4.53 -7.89
N ARG A 23 3.45 -4.39 -6.71
CA ARG A 23 2.33 -3.48 -6.46
C ARG A 23 2.82 -2.06 -6.21
N THR A 24 1.90 -1.12 -6.30
CA THR A 24 2.08 0.28 -5.91
C THR A 24 2.11 0.41 -4.38
N PRO A 25 2.64 1.52 -3.84
CA PRO A 25 2.58 1.81 -2.41
C PRO A 25 1.15 1.81 -1.86
N LEU A 26 0.19 2.39 -2.59
CA LEU A 26 -1.21 2.46 -2.16
C LEU A 26 -1.85 1.06 -2.06
N GLU A 27 -1.66 0.22 -3.07
CA GLU A 27 -2.16 -1.16 -3.05
C GLU A 27 -1.57 -1.96 -1.87
N THR A 28 -0.27 -1.78 -1.60
CA THR A 28 0.41 -2.43 -0.46
C THR A 28 -0.17 -1.96 0.88
N LEU A 29 -0.47 -0.66 1.01
CA LEU A 29 -1.06 -0.07 2.21
C LEU A 29 -2.47 -0.62 2.48
N LEU A 30 -3.31 -0.69 1.44
CA LEU A 30 -4.69 -1.16 1.55
C LEU A 30 -4.75 -2.64 1.95
N ASP A 31 -3.89 -3.46 1.36
CA ASP A 31 -3.74 -4.88 1.72
C ASP A 31 -3.36 -5.05 3.20
N GLY A 32 -2.34 -4.31 3.66
CA GLY A 32 -1.92 -4.32 5.06
C GLY A 32 -3.02 -3.86 6.02
N LYS A 33 -3.84 -2.88 5.62
CA LYS A 33 -4.98 -2.39 6.40
C LYS A 33 -6.07 -3.47 6.56
N SER A 34 -6.36 -4.25 5.51
CA SER A 34 -7.32 -5.36 5.59
C SER A 34 -6.84 -6.42 6.58
N ILE A 35 -5.58 -6.85 6.45
CA ILE A 35 -4.97 -7.84 7.35
C ILE A 35 -5.00 -7.36 8.80
N TRP A 36 -4.72 -6.07 9.03
CA TRP A 36 -4.82 -5.49 10.37
C TRP A 36 -6.25 -5.55 10.91
N ALA A 37 -7.25 -5.17 10.11
CA ALA A 37 -8.65 -5.19 10.52
C ALA A 37 -9.12 -6.62 10.85
N GLU A 38 -8.78 -7.60 10.01
CA GLU A 38 -9.07 -9.03 10.26
C GLU A 38 -8.47 -9.52 11.58
N LYS A 39 -7.22 -9.15 11.87
CA LYS A 39 -6.54 -9.53 13.12
C LYS A 39 -7.06 -8.78 14.34
N ASN A 40 -7.49 -7.54 14.18
CA ASN A 40 -8.04 -6.72 15.25
C ASN A 40 -9.47 -7.15 15.63
N LEU A 41 -10.24 -7.70 14.68
CA LEU A 41 -11.56 -8.28 14.95
C LEU A 41 -11.51 -9.57 15.79
N ALA A 42 -10.35 -10.24 15.87
CA ALA A 42 -10.12 -11.38 16.76
C ALA A 42 -9.89 -10.98 18.23
N GLN A 43 -9.99 -9.70 18.58
CA GLN A 43 -9.79 -9.18 19.95
C GLN A 43 -11.09 -8.70 20.63
N ILE A 44 -12.27 -9.00 20.08
CA ILE A 44 -13.58 -8.72 20.69
C ILE A 44 -14.24 -10.03 21.13
#